data_AF-A0A7S8HED2-F1
#
_entry.id   AF-A0A7S8HED2-F1
#
_cell.length_a   1.000
_cell.length_b   1.000
_cell.length_c   1.000
_cell.angle_alpha   90.00
_cell.angle_beta   90.00
_cell.angle_gamma   90.00
#
_symmetry.space_group_name_H-M   'P 1'
#
loop_
_entity.id
_entity.type
_entity.pdbx_description
1 polymer ?
#
loop_
_entity_poly.entity_id
_entity_poly.type
_entity_poly.pdbx_seq_one_letter_code
_entity_poly.pdbx_strand_id
1 'polypeptide(L)'
;MDFQLDDVAIFYHGTVDIYGNFIRKKGIRVFANSPVSLDFGPGFYLAQTNRDQVTELAKIRAKRVELPRPEILQLLEITPREFLKLRKNFRPVIISFKIRDKEKWGKLIHQDFFIHPTHVWQDHILNCRNTTTLCGHFDTTFGPVADGGIFSGYAHKIKAYETFNQLAIHTQRAADLFEVIDMEVIGE
;
A
#
# COMPACT_ATOMS: atom_id res chain seq x y z
N MET A 1 -8.38 13.75 17.85
CA MET A 1 -7.63 14.69 16.99
C MET A 1 -7.58 14.00 15.65
N ASP A 2 -8.46 14.40 14.74
CA ASP A 2 -8.69 13.69 13.49
C ASP A 2 -7.50 13.89 12.54
N PHE A 3 -7.18 12.90 11.72
CA PHE A 3 -6.19 13.03 10.65
C PHE A 3 -6.61 14.10 9.66
N GLN A 4 -6.15 15.34 9.89
CA GLN A 4 -6.19 16.35 8.85
C GLN A 4 -4.96 16.14 7.98
N LEU A 5 -5.18 15.50 6.84
CA LEU A 5 -4.21 15.52 5.76
C LEU A 5 -3.96 16.97 5.38
N ASP A 6 -2.73 17.43 5.62
CA ASP A 6 -2.29 18.73 5.15
C ASP A 6 -2.61 18.89 3.66
N ASP A 7 -2.88 20.14 3.26
CA ASP A 7 -3.37 20.45 1.91
C ASP A 7 -2.45 19.98 0.77
N VAL A 8 -1.20 19.60 1.11
CA VAL A 8 -0.10 19.24 0.22
C VAL A 8 0.39 17.79 0.46
N ALA A 9 -0.32 16.96 1.22
CA ALA A 9 0.14 15.61 1.50
C ALA A 9 0.30 14.78 0.21
N ILE A 10 1.55 14.47 -0.13
CA ILE A 10 1.90 13.58 -1.24
C ILE A 10 2.11 12.18 -0.67
N PHE A 11 1.59 11.19 -1.38
CA PHE A 11 1.78 9.79 -1.05
C PHE A 11 2.59 9.09 -2.13
N TYR A 12 3.38 8.10 -1.74
CA TYR A 12 4.28 7.38 -2.63
C TYR A 12 3.97 5.89 -2.66
N HIS A 13 4.05 5.28 -3.84
CA HIS A 13 4.01 3.83 -4.04
C HIS A 13 5.19 3.37 -4.88
N GLY A 14 5.98 2.43 -4.34
CA GLY A 14 7.11 1.84 -5.05
C GLY A 14 6.72 0.52 -5.69
N THR A 15 6.88 0.40 -7.01
CA THR A 15 6.52 -0.81 -7.75
C THR A 15 7.41 -0.99 -8.98
N VAL A 16 6.97 -1.78 -9.96
CA VAL A 16 7.62 -1.88 -11.28
C VAL A 16 6.80 -1.21 -12.37
N ASP A 17 7.48 -0.81 -13.44
CA ASP A 17 6.92 -0.02 -14.54
C ASP A 17 5.65 -0.60 -15.17
N ILE A 18 5.51 -1.92 -15.29
CA ILE A 18 4.26 -2.53 -15.79
C ILE A 18 3.05 -2.19 -14.90
N TYR A 19 3.19 -2.30 -13.58
CA TYR A 19 2.13 -1.97 -12.64
C TYR A 19 1.95 -0.46 -12.51
N GLY A 20 3.04 0.31 -12.55
CA GLY A 20 2.98 1.78 -12.55
C GLY A 20 2.22 2.32 -13.74
N ASN A 21 2.49 1.79 -14.94
CA ASN A 21 1.77 2.15 -16.15
C ASN A 21 0.29 1.75 -16.09
N PHE A 22 -0.03 0.60 -15.51
CA PHE A 22 -1.42 0.19 -15.29
C PHE A 22 -2.13 1.18 -14.34
N ILE A 23 -1.55 1.47 -13.18
CA ILE A 23 -2.13 2.38 -12.19
C ILE A 23 -2.32 3.78 -12.78
N ARG A 24 -1.33 4.29 -13.52
CA ARG A 24 -1.42 5.59 -14.20
C ARG A 24 -2.58 5.65 -15.20
N LYS A 25 -2.86 4.55 -15.91
CA LYS A 25 -3.92 4.49 -16.93
C LYS A 25 -5.31 4.20 -16.38
N LYS A 26 -5.40 3.38 -15.33
CA LYS A 26 -6.66 2.77 -14.86
C LYS A 26 -7.02 3.14 -13.41
N GLY A 27 -6.16 3.87 -12.72
CA GLY A 27 -6.27 4.15 -11.29
C GLY A 27 -5.84 2.97 -10.41
N ILE A 28 -5.95 3.16 -9.11
CA ILE A 28 -5.71 2.10 -8.12
C ILE A 28 -6.86 1.08 -8.20
N ARG A 29 -6.51 -0.20 -8.17
CA ARG A 29 -7.48 -1.31 -7.99
C ARG A 29 -7.22 -2.02 -6.68
N VAL A 30 -8.25 -2.10 -5.86
CA VAL A 30 -8.17 -2.73 -4.54
C VAL A 30 -8.69 -4.16 -4.61
N PHE A 31 -7.89 -5.11 -4.13
CA PHE A 31 -8.25 -6.52 -4.05
C PHE A 31 -8.45 -6.90 -2.59
N ALA A 32 -9.67 -7.32 -2.23
CA ALA A 32 -10.06 -7.61 -0.85
C ALA A 32 -9.38 -8.88 -0.27
N ASN A 33 -8.89 -9.76 -1.14
CA ASN A 33 -8.15 -10.95 -0.72
C ASN A 33 -6.67 -10.65 -0.90
N SER A 34 -5.84 -10.79 0.13
CA SER A 34 -4.38 -10.64 0.04
C SER A 34 -3.69 -11.76 0.83
N PRO A 35 -2.38 -12.01 0.67
CA PRO A 35 -1.68 -12.92 1.56
C PRO A 35 -1.90 -12.52 3.03
N VAL A 36 -1.93 -13.53 3.89
CA VAL A 36 -1.78 -13.35 5.35
C VAL A 36 -0.49 -12.57 5.65
N SER A 37 -0.44 -11.96 6.84
CA SER A 37 0.73 -11.23 7.37
C SER A 37 0.96 -9.81 6.84
N LEU A 38 -0.05 -9.15 6.27
CA LEU A 38 0.01 -7.71 6.00
C LEU A 38 -0.31 -6.90 7.26
N ASP A 39 0.46 -5.84 7.50
CA ASP A 39 0.35 -4.99 8.70
C ASP A 39 -1.05 -4.45 8.93
N PHE A 40 -1.68 -3.87 7.90
CA PHE A 40 -3.05 -3.35 7.96
C PHE A 40 -4.02 -4.22 7.13
N GLY A 41 -3.63 -5.45 6.79
CA GLY A 41 -4.46 -6.40 6.05
C GLY A 41 -4.52 -6.13 4.54
N PRO A 42 -5.44 -6.77 3.81
CA PRO A 42 -5.58 -6.60 2.36
C PRO A 42 -5.87 -5.14 1.95
N GLY A 43 -5.17 -4.66 0.93
CA GLY A 43 -5.35 -3.29 0.44
C GLY A 43 -4.25 -2.82 -0.49
N PHE A 44 -4.36 -1.56 -0.91
CA PHE A 44 -3.32 -0.85 -1.65
C PHE A 44 -2.54 0.07 -0.70
N TYR A 45 -1.23 -0.05 -0.67
CA TYR A 45 -0.39 0.61 0.33
C TYR A 45 0.36 1.81 -0.25
N LEU A 46 0.29 2.92 0.48
CA LEU A 46 0.93 4.19 0.20
C LEU A 46 1.82 4.60 1.37
N ALA A 47 2.94 5.27 1.11
CA ALA A 47 3.78 5.88 2.14
C ALA A 47 3.65 7.40 2.10
N GLN A 48 3.62 8.09 3.25
CA GLN A 48 3.38 9.54 3.29
C GLN A 48 4.64 10.41 3.14
N THR A 49 5.78 10.02 3.71
CA THR A 49 6.91 10.96 3.86
C THR A 49 8.27 10.41 3.41
N ASN A 50 8.41 9.10 3.25
CA ASN A 50 9.72 8.48 3.05
C ASN A 50 9.93 7.98 1.62
N ARG A 51 10.12 8.92 0.68
CA ARG A 51 10.37 8.60 -0.73
C ARG A 51 11.62 7.73 -0.90
N ASP A 52 12.67 7.95 -0.12
CA ASP A 52 13.92 7.18 -0.22
C ASP A 52 13.71 5.71 0.16
N GLN A 53 12.97 5.43 1.24
CA GLN A 53 12.61 4.06 1.58
C GLN A 53 11.70 3.42 0.53
N VAL A 54 10.75 4.17 -0.03
CA VAL A 54 9.93 3.68 -1.15
C VAL A 54 10.79 3.36 -2.38
N THR A 55 11.83 4.15 -2.63
CA THR A 55 12.81 3.92 -3.71
C THR A 55 13.52 2.58 -3.54
N GLU A 56 14.06 2.33 -2.35
CA GLU A 56 14.76 1.09 -2.06
C GLU A 56 13.83 -0.13 -2.11
N LEU A 57 12.60 0.01 -1.61
CA LEU A 57 11.57 -1.03 -1.73
C LEU A 57 11.20 -1.31 -3.20
N ALA A 58 11.10 -0.29 -4.04
CA ALA A 58 10.83 -0.45 -5.47
C ALA A 58 11.97 -1.22 -6.16
N LYS A 59 13.23 -0.87 -5.87
CA LYS A 59 14.42 -1.60 -6.38
C LYS A 59 14.41 -3.07 -5.94
N ILE A 60 14.09 -3.35 -4.68
CA ILE A 60 13.99 -4.72 -4.16
C ILE A 60 12.86 -5.49 -4.87
N ARG A 61 11.69 -4.88 -5.05
CA ARG A 61 10.54 -5.47 -5.75
C ARG A 61 10.88 -5.79 -7.19
N ALA A 62 11.57 -4.90 -7.91
CA ALA A 62 11.99 -5.12 -9.30
C ALA A 62 12.86 -6.39 -9.46
N LYS A 63 13.71 -6.70 -8.47
CA LYS A 63 14.55 -7.92 -8.49
C LYS A 63 13.75 -9.22 -8.29
N ARG A 64 12.58 -9.15 -7.64
CA ARG A 64 11.80 -10.32 -7.21
C ARG A 64 10.32 -10.20 -7.53
N VAL A 65 9.98 -9.74 -8.73
CA VAL A 65 8.57 -9.68 -9.14
C VAL A 65 7.99 -11.09 -9.28
N GLU A 66 7.02 -11.42 -8.44
CA GLU A 66 6.28 -12.67 -8.53
C GLU A 66 5.24 -12.63 -9.63
N LEU A 67 4.82 -13.81 -10.10
CA LEU A 67 3.70 -13.90 -11.05
C LEU A 67 2.43 -13.42 -10.33
N PRO A 68 1.75 -12.37 -10.82
CA PRO A 68 0.58 -11.85 -10.16
C PRO A 68 -0.60 -12.79 -10.38
N ARG A 69 -1.68 -12.54 -9.64
CA ARG A 69 -2.90 -13.32 -9.72
C ARG A 69 -3.58 -13.20 -11.09
N PRO A 70 -4.39 -14.18 -11.51
CA PRO A 70 -5.07 -14.16 -12.81
C PRO A 70 -5.86 -12.87 -13.08
N GLU A 71 -6.51 -12.28 -12.07
CA GLU A 71 -7.30 -11.06 -12.20
C GLU A 71 -6.41 -9.85 -12.56
N ILE A 72 -5.20 -9.80 -12.01
CA ILE A 72 -4.22 -8.74 -12.34
C ILE A 72 -3.69 -8.96 -13.77
N LEU A 73 -3.42 -10.21 -14.16
CA LEU A 73 -2.99 -10.52 -15.53
C LEU A 73 -4.07 -10.15 -16.56
N GLN A 74 -5.34 -10.40 -16.25
CA GLN A 74 -6.49 -9.97 -17.08
C GLN A 74 -6.53 -8.45 -17.20
N LEU A 75 -6.37 -7.72 -16.09
CA LEU A 75 -6.34 -6.26 -16.08
C LEU A 75 -5.15 -5.66 -16.84
N LEU A 76 -4.02 -6.38 -16.88
CA LEU A 76 -2.84 -6.06 -17.66
C LEU A 76 -2.96 -6.50 -19.12
N GLU A 77 -3.98 -7.27 -19.48
CA GLU A 77 -4.22 -7.82 -20.82
C GLU A 77 -3.03 -8.65 -21.34
N ILE A 78 -2.41 -9.44 -20.45
CA ILE A 78 -1.27 -10.30 -20.76
C ILE A 78 -1.44 -11.72 -20.21
N THR A 79 -0.81 -12.67 -20.87
CA THR A 79 -0.74 -14.05 -20.40
C THR A 79 0.34 -14.25 -19.34
N PRO A 80 0.27 -15.30 -18.49
CA PRO A 80 1.34 -15.65 -17.57
C PRO A 80 2.71 -15.82 -18.26
N ARG A 81 2.72 -16.40 -19.47
CA ARG A 81 3.95 -16.63 -20.24
C ARG A 81 4.59 -15.33 -20.69
N GLU A 82 3.79 -14.37 -21.15
CA GLU A 82 4.28 -13.04 -21.52
C GLU A 82 4.82 -12.29 -20.31
N PHE A 83 4.11 -12.34 -19.17
CA PHE A 83 4.58 -11.74 -17.92
C PHE A 83 5.96 -12.25 -17.52
N LEU A 84 6.17 -13.58 -17.53
CA LEU A 84 7.46 -14.19 -17.17
C LEU A 84 8.59 -13.79 -18.13
N LYS A 85 8.29 -13.54 -19.41
CA LYS A 85 9.28 -13.01 -20.36
C LYS A 85 9.64 -11.56 -20.06
N LEU A 86 8.65 -10.72 -19.78
CA LEU A 86 8.82 -9.29 -19.49
C LEU A 86 9.52 -9.05 -18.14
N ARG A 87 9.33 -9.94 -17.17
CA ARG A 87 9.84 -9.81 -15.81
C ARG A 87 11.32 -9.47 -15.71
N LYS A 88 12.14 -9.95 -16.65
CA LYS A 88 13.59 -9.68 -16.66
C LYS A 88 13.95 -8.22 -16.93
N ASN A 89 13.02 -7.45 -17.49
CA ASN A 89 13.22 -6.08 -17.95
C ASN A 89 12.41 -5.06 -17.14
N PHE A 90 11.74 -5.47 -16.06
CA PHE A 90 10.97 -4.57 -15.24
C PHE A 90 11.87 -3.58 -14.52
N ARG A 91 11.54 -2.30 -14.66
CA ARG A 91 12.26 -1.22 -14.01
C ARG A 91 11.52 -0.77 -12.76
N PRO A 92 12.23 -0.48 -11.66
CA PRO A 92 11.62 0.08 -10.47
C PRO A 92 11.05 1.47 -10.78
N VAL A 93 9.85 1.75 -10.25
CA VAL A 93 9.18 3.05 -10.39
C VAL A 93 8.62 3.52 -9.06
N ILE A 94 8.55 4.84 -8.90
CA ILE A 94 7.80 5.49 -7.82
C ILE A 94 6.61 6.21 -8.45
N ILE A 95 5.44 6.01 -7.87
CA ILE A 95 4.23 6.72 -8.23
C ILE A 95 3.89 7.66 -7.09
N SER A 96 3.68 8.94 -7.42
CA SER A 96 3.27 9.97 -6.48
C SER A 96 1.77 10.22 -6.63
N PHE A 97 1.05 10.30 -5.51
CA PHE A 97 -0.39 10.53 -5.48
C PHE A 97 -0.75 11.72 -4.60
N LYS A 98 -1.89 12.34 -4.91
CA LYS A 98 -2.66 13.18 -3.96
C LYS A 98 -4.11 12.77 -3.94
N ILE A 99 -4.80 13.23 -2.91
CA ILE A 99 -6.26 13.14 -2.82
C ILE A 99 -6.86 14.28 -3.64
N ARG A 100 -7.69 13.93 -4.63
CA ARG A 100 -8.32 14.91 -5.54
C ARG A 100 -9.56 15.57 -4.96
N ASP A 101 -10.29 14.87 -4.09
CA ASP A 101 -11.58 15.30 -3.54
C ASP A 101 -11.57 15.11 -2.01
N LYS A 102 -11.17 16.18 -1.32
CA LYS A 102 -11.01 16.21 0.14
C LYS A 102 -12.34 16.15 0.88
N GLU A 103 -13.40 16.68 0.28
CA GLU A 103 -14.73 16.65 0.89
C GLU A 103 -15.26 15.21 0.93
N LYS A 104 -15.11 14.46 -0.16
CA LYS A 104 -15.44 13.03 -0.16
C LYS A 104 -14.49 12.22 0.71
N TRP A 105 -13.22 12.61 0.75
CA TRP A 105 -12.24 11.96 1.63
C TRP A 105 -12.69 12.03 3.09
N GLY A 106 -13.06 13.21 3.59
CA GLY A 106 -13.53 13.39 4.97
C GLY A 106 -14.83 12.66 5.31
N LYS A 107 -15.52 12.06 4.33
CA LYS A 107 -16.72 11.23 4.52
C LYS A 107 -16.41 9.72 4.56
N LEU A 108 -15.16 9.33 4.35
CA LEU A 108 -14.73 7.93 4.46
C LEU A 108 -14.59 7.52 5.94
N ILE A 109 -14.57 6.21 6.16
CA ILE A 109 -14.36 5.62 7.49
C ILE A 109 -12.85 5.35 7.66
N HIS A 110 -12.18 6.17 8.45
CA HIS A 110 -10.74 6.08 8.68
C HIS A 110 -10.42 5.39 10.01
N GLN A 111 -9.33 4.62 10.03
CA GLN A 111 -8.68 4.16 11.26
C GLN A 111 -7.27 4.73 11.31
N ASP A 112 -7.02 5.64 12.25
CA ASP A 112 -5.73 6.31 12.36
C ASP A 112 -5.02 5.94 13.66
N PHE A 113 -3.73 5.62 13.55
CA PHE A 113 -2.84 5.33 14.66
C PHE A 113 -1.70 6.35 14.66
N PHE A 114 -1.87 7.40 15.47
CA PHE A 114 -0.87 8.44 15.60
C PHE A 114 0.20 8.08 16.62
N ILE A 115 1.46 8.29 16.20
CA ILE A 115 2.65 8.55 17.01
C ILE A 115 2.64 7.80 18.35
N HIS A 116 3.28 6.65 18.32
CA HIS A 116 3.53 5.64 19.36
C HIS A 116 2.67 4.37 19.27
N PRO A 117 3.31 3.18 19.23
CA PRO A 117 2.59 1.91 19.24
C PRO A 117 1.84 1.76 20.56
N THR A 118 0.52 1.81 20.48
CA THR A 118 -0.38 1.47 21.59
C THR A 118 -0.71 -0.02 21.53
N HIS A 119 -1.21 -0.57 22.64
CA HIS A 119 -1.77 -1.93 22.63
C HIS A 119 -2.88 -2.08 21.57
N VAL A 120 -3.70 -1.04 21.38
CA VAL A 120 -4.75 -1.01 20.34
C VAL A 120 -4.17 -1.15 18.93
N TRP A 121 -3.08 -0.43 18.62
CA TRP A 121 -2.37 -0.58 17.36
C TRP A 121 -1.79 -1.99 17.20
N GLN A 122 -1.12 -2.51 18.23
CA GLN A 122 -0.53 -3.86 18.18
C GLN A 122 -1.58 -4.95 17.97
N ASP A 123 -2.72 -4.86 18.67
CA ASP A 123 -3.84 -5.79 18.53
C ASP A 123 -4.48 -5.68 17.15
N HIS A 124 -4.62 -4.46 16.63
CA HIS A 124 -5.09 -4.24 15.27
C HIS A 124 -4.17 -4.92 14.25
N ILE A 125 -2.84 -4.68 14.31
CA ILE A 125 -1.87 -5.33 13.41
C ILE A 125 -1.97 -6.86 13.53
N LEU A 126 -2.01 -7.40 14.75
CA LEU A 126 -2.09 -8.84 14.98
C LEU A 126 -3.35 -9.43 14.33
N ASN A 127 -4.50 -8.77 14.50
CA ASN A 127 -5.75 -9.18 13.87
C ASN A 127 -5.65 -9.14 12.35
N CYS A 128 -5.10 -8.06 11.78
CA CYS A 128 -4.93 -7.91 10.34
C CYS A 128 -3.99 -8.98 9.74
N ARG A 129 -2.89 -9.31 10.43
CA ARG A 129 -1.94 -10.33 9.98
C ARG A 129 -2.52 -11.74 10.00
N ASN A 130 -3.50 -11.99 10.88
CA ASN A 130 -4.15 -13.29 11.06
C ASN A 130 -5.42 -13.48 10.22
N THR A 131 -5.85 -12.46 9.45
CA THR A 131 -7.01 -12.56 8.56
C THR A 131 -6.60 -12.47 7.09
N THR A 132 -7.36 -13.12 6.22
CA THR A 132 -7.27 -13.00 4.75
C THR A 132 -8.26 -11.99 4.18
N THR A 133 -9.20 -11.51 5.01
CA THR A 133 -10.24 -10.54 4.65
C THR A 133 -9.85 -9.14 5.10
N LEU A 134 -10.57 -8.12 4.62
CA LEU A 134 -10.37 -6.73 5.03
C LEU A 134 -10.40 -6.62 6.56
N CYS A 135 -9.38 -5.96 7.10
CA CYS A 135 -9.22 -5.77 8.53
C CYS A 135 -10.19 -4.69 9.01
N GLY A 136 -11.41 -5.09 9.37
CA GLY A 136 -12.47 -4.18 9.80
C GLY A 136 -13.31 -3.58 8.66
N HIS A 137 -14.12 -2.57 8.99
CA HIS A 137 -15.02 -1.87 8.07
C HIS A 137 -14.46 -0.53 7.58
N PHE A 138 -13.15 -0.34 7.68
CA PHE A 138 -12.48 0.91 7.34
C PHE A 138 -12.26 1.01 5.84
N ASP A 139 -12.36 2.23 5.33
CA ASP A 139 -11.93 2.57 3.97
C ASP A 139 -10.42 2.67 3.88
N THR A 140 -9.81 3.19 4.93
CA THR A 140 -8.37 3.33 5.04
C THR A 140 -7.88 3.14 6.45
N THR A 141 -6.67 2.62 6.59
CA THR A 141 -5.95 2.57 7.85
C THR A 141 -4.63 3.31 7.70
N PHE A 142 -4.35 4.26 8.59
CA PHE A 142 -3.10 5.03 8.61
C PHE A 142 -2.34 4.77 9.91
N GLY A 143 -1.02 4.63 9.82
CA GLY A 143 -0.19 4.54 11.01
C GLY A 143 1.23 4.06 10.71
N PRO A 144 2.05 3.84 11.75
CA PRO A 144 3.42 3.39 11.58
C PRO A 144 3.47 1.97 11.02
N VAL A 145 4.49 1.68 10.22
CA VAL A 145 4.80 0.33 9.73
C VAL A 145 5.15 -0.58 10.91
N ALA A 146 4.69 -1.82 10.85
CA ALA A 146 4.96 -2.79 11.91
C ALA A 146 6.18 -3.64 11.59
N ASP A 147 7.11 -3.71 12.53
CA ASP A 147 8.28 -4.58 12.51
C ASP A 147 8.20 -5.63 13.64
N GLY A 148 8.87 -6.76 13.43
CA GLY A 148 8.85 -7.89 14.34
C GLY A 148 7.46 -8.54 14.45
N GLY A 149 7.42 -9.66 15.17
CA GLY A 149 6.16 -10.32 15.52
C GLY A 149 5.35 -10.88 14.33
N ILE A 150 5.89 -10.94 13.11
CA ILE A 150 5.19 -11.44 11.90
C ILE A 150 4.67 -12.89 12.09
N PHE A 151 5.39 -13.70 12.87
CA PHE A 151 4.99 -15.08 13.23
C PHE A 151 4.64 -15.23 14.72
N SER A 152 4.45 -14.12 15.43
CA SER A 152 4.07 -14.12 16.84
C SER A 152 2.56 -14.09 16.96
N GLY A 153 1.98 -15.02 17.73
CA GLY A 153 0.59 -14.91 18.19
C GLY A 153 0.38 -13.83 19.27
N TYR A 154 1.42 -13.05 19.57
CA TYR A 154 1.42 -12.07 20.67
C TYR A 154 1.66 -10.66 20.16
N ALA A 155 0.71 -9.77 20.45
CA ALA A 155 0.68 -8.37 20.03
C ALA A 155 1.87 -7.56 20.57
N HIS A 156 2.28 -7.79 21.82
CA HIS A 156 3.40 -7.06 22.44
C HIS A 156 4.76 -7.24 21.75
N LYS A 157 4.91 -8.24 20.85
CA LYS A 157 6.12 -8.44 20.05
C LYS A 157 6.16 -7.60 18.77
N ILE A 158 5.07 -6.91 18.44
CA ILE A 158 4.92 -6.05 17.28
C ILE A 158 5.43 -4.66 17.68
N LYS A 159 6.42 -4.15 16.94
CA LYS A 159 7.05 -2.85 17.21
C LYS A 159 6.76 -1.91 16.05
N ALA A 160 6.54 -0.64 16.35
CA ALA A 160 6.40 0.38 15.30
C ALA A 160 7.77 0.80 14.78
N TYR A 161 7.87 0.97 13.47
CA TYR A 161 8.95 1.74 12.85
C TYR A 161 8.53 3.21 12.83
N GLU A 162 8.83 3.93 13.92
CA GLU A 162 8.25 5.24 14.24
C GLU A 162 8.49 6.33 13.19
N THR A 163 9.51 6.18 12.35
CA THR A 163 9.85 7.15 11.30
C THR A 163 9.13 6.90 9.98
N PHE A 164 8.30 5.85 9.89
CA PHE A 164 7.67 5.45 8.64
C PHE A 164 6.19 5.13 8.82
N ASN A 165 5.36 6.04 8.34
CA ASN A 165 3.92 5.82 8.27
C ASN A 165 3.50 5.32 6.89
N GLN A 166 2.52 4.42 6.90
CA GLN A 166 1.85 3.93 5.72
C GLN A 166 0.34 4.15 5.83
N LEU A 167 -0.28 4.33 4.67
CA LEU A 167 -1.71 4.35 4.47
C LEU A 167 -2.09 3.11 3.68
N ALA A 168 -2.92 2.24 4.26
CA ALA A 168 -3.56 1.15 3.55
C ALA A 168 -4.94 1.58 3.07
N ILE A 169 -5.24 1.36 1.79
CA ILE A 169 -6.53 1.63 1.16
C ILE A 169 -7.25 0.29 0.98
N HIS A 170 -8.40 0.16 1.63
CA HIS A 170 -9.16 -1.09 1.74
C HIS A 170 -10.34 -1.16 0.77
N THR A 171 -10.82 -0.01 0.27
CA THR A 171 -12.01 0.04 -0.59
C THR A 171 -11.73 0.76 -1.91
N GLN A 172 -12.45 0.35 -2.96
CA GLN A 172 -12.36 1.02 -4.27
C GLN A 172 -12.84 2.48 -4.19
N ARG A 173 -13.85 2.79 -3.36
CA ARG A 173 -14.33 4.17 -3.19
C ARG A 173 -13.26 5.11 -2.65
N ALA A 174 -12.37 4.63 -1.77
CA ALA A 174 -11.24 5.40 -1.27
C ALA A 174 -10.13 5.51 -2.32
N ALA A 175 -9.82 4.41 -3.01
CA ALA A 175 -8.86 4.38 -4.10
C ALA A 175 -9.20 5.37 -5.23
N ASP A 176 -10.49 5.51 -5.56
CA ASP A 176 -10.98 6.41 -6.58
C ASP A 176 -10.85 7.90 -6.19
N LEU A 177 -10.47 8.23 -4.96
CA LEU A 177 -10.17 9.60 -4.54
C LEU A 177 -8.70 9.99 -4.76
N PHE A 178 -7.83 9.04 -5.10
CA PHE A 178 -6.44 9.33 -5.42
C PHE A 178 -6.25 9.62 -6.90
N GLU A 179 -5.44 10.62 -7.19
CA GLU A 179 -4.92 10.89 -8.53
C GLU A 179 -3.40 10.74 -8.56
N VAL A 180 -2.89 10.20 -9.67
CA VAL A 180 -1.45 10.13 -9.93
C VAL A 180 -0.96 11.51 -10.34
N ILE A 181 -0.02 12.06 -9.58
CA ILE A 181 0.64 13.33 -9.94
C ILE A 181 1.84 13.07 -10.83
N ASP A 182 2.63 12.06 -10.48
CA ASP A 182 3.89 11.77 -11.15
C ASP A 182 4.21 10.27 -11.12
N MET A 183 5.01 9.83 -12.09
CA MET A 183 5.57 8.49 -12.13
C MET A 183 7.01 8.56 -12.67
N GLU A 184 7.95 8.24 -11.80
CA GLU A 184 9.38 8.29 -12.09
C GLU A 184 9.94 6.87 -12.22
N VAL A 185 10.76 6.64 -13.26
CA VAL A 185 11.58 5.43 -13.38
C VAL A 185 12.86 5.66 -12.60
N ILE A 186 13.12 4.82 -11.61
CA ILE A 186 14.33 4.91 -10.80
C ILE A 186 15.49 4.32 -11.60
N GLY A 187 16.55 5.12 -11.79
CA GLY A 187 17.80 4.65 -12.39
C GLY A 187 18.54 3.64 -11.50
N GLU A 188 19.45 2.88 -12.10
CA GLU A 188 20.35 1.98 -11.35
C GLU A 188 21.32 2.75 -10.45
#